data_AF-A0A928RGD1-F1
#
_entry.id   AF-A0A928RGD1-F1
#
_cell.length_a   1.000
_cell.length_b   1.000
_cell.length_c   1.000
_cell.angle_alpha   90.00
_cell.angle_beta   90.00
_cell.angle_gamma   90.00
#
_symmetry.space_group_name_H-M   'P 1'
#
loop_
_entity.id
_entity.type
_entity.pdbx_description
1 polymer ?
#
loop_
_entity_poly.entity_id
_entity_poly.type
_entity_poly.pdbx_seq_one_letter_code
_entity_poly.pdbx_strand_id
1 'polypeptide(L)'
;MDNESTTNFVCKLCGQEFDNKEMSEEHYPARSTGNEDIVSLDIVKMIDSIMSGEIHNEILRRSTKGEEISDISENIFDTQLSKSLYPDGRTSRTLCKECNTFLGKYDEAYLKFFNVDGNPKIVKGFQQITKLEIIKAIYAKFLSLPESVDEKFDFLEFIKNKNMTTYNGIWKLYFVKRDFSSDLLGMKDIGTGKVVFDEGVVYEMSDDKFIFNLMNFEIHSCFNMTSIFDILKKNYTIIEGVGENGGYHAQILMSKLFSEFSEE
;
A
#
# COMPACT_ATOMS: atom_id res chain seq x y z
N MET A 1 44.80 2.77 6.14
CA MET A 1 44.07 2.43 4.90
C MET A 1 42.92 1.58 5.38
N ASP A 2 41.83 2.26 5.71
CA ASP A 2 40.65 1.63 6.28
C ASP A 2 39.92 0.92 5.14
N ASN A 3 39.80 -0.40 5.25
CA ASN A 3 38.89 -1.18 4.43
C ASN A 3 37.47 -0.78 4.83
N GLU A 4 36.91 0.24 4.19
CA GLU A 4 35.46 0.40 4.14
C GLU A 4 34.90 -0.87 3.50
N SER A 5 34.22 -1.69 4.30
CA SER A 5 33.40 -2.78 3.78
C SER A 5 32.30 -2.14 2.93
N THR A 6 32.47 -2.15 1.61
CA THR A 6 31.41 -1.81 0.68
C THR A 6 30.28 -2.82 0.85
N THR A 7 29.23 -2.42 1.56
CA THR A 7 27.98 -3.18 1.60
C THR A 7 27.36 -3.09 0.22
N ASN A 8 27.47 -4.15 -0.57
CA ASN A 8 26.80 -4.27 -1.85
C ASN A 8 25.33 -4.63 -1.62
N PHE A 9 24.44 -3.92 -2.32
CA PHE A 9 23.00 -4.16 -2.29
C PHE A 9 22.56 -4.81 -3.60
N VAL A 10 21.64 -5.77 -3.54
CA VAL A 10 21.09 -6.43 -4.73
C VAL A 10 19.78 -5.77 -5.13
N CYS A 11 19.71 -5.27 -6.37
CA CYS A 11 18.47 -4.74 -6.93
C CYS A 11 17.48 -5.88 -7.20
N LYS A 12 16.29 -5.84 -6.60
CA LYS A 12 15.26 -6.87 -6.76
C LYS A 12 14.70 -6.99 -8.18
N LEU A 13 14.69 -5.90 -8.95
CA LEU A 13 14.15 -5.94 -10.31
C LEU A 13 15.15 -6.54 -11.32
N CYS A 14 16.39 -6.04 -11.35
CA CYS A 14 17.40 -6.48 -12.32
C CYS A 14 18.37 -7.57 -11.81
N GLY A 15 18.40 -7.82 -10.51
CA GLY A 15 19.26 -8.81 -9.86
C GLY A 15 20.74 -8.45 -9.80
N GLN A 16 21.13 -7.23 -10.19
CA GLN A 16 22.52 -6.78 -10.16
C GLN A 16 22.90 -6.21 -8.79
N GLU A 17 24.19 -6.26 -8.46
CA GLU A 17 24.78 -5.66 -7.26
C GLU A 17 25.13 -4.18 -7.51
N PHE A 18 24.93 -3.35 -6.50
CA PHE A 18 25.15 -1.91 -6.55
C PHE A 18 25.75 -1.38 -5.25
N ASP A 19 26.51 -0.29 -5.37
CA ASP A 19 26.90 0.49 -4.20
C ASP A 19 25.65 1.15 -3.58
N ASN A 20 25.72 1.41 -2.27
CA ASN A 20 24.67 2.11 -1.54
C ASN A 20 24.22 3.43 -2.18
N LYS A 21 25.14 4.17 -2.80
CA LYS A 21 24.87 5.45 -3.49
C LYS A 21 24.10 5.30 -4.81
N GLU A 22 24.06 4.09 -5.36
CA GLU A 22 23.38 3.75 -6.61
C GLU A 22 22.00 3.14 -6.36
N MET A 23 21.72 2.77 -5.11
CA MET A 23 20.38 2.39 -4.66
C MET A 23 19.46 3.60 -4.59
N SER A 24 18.18 3.35 -4.86
CA SER A 24 17.13 4.35 -4.75
C SER A 24 16.66 4.46 -3.31
N GLU A 25 16.47 5.68 -2.85
CA GLU A 25 15.67 6.00 -1.66
C GLU A 25 14.25 6.14 -2.16
N GLU A 26 13.47 5.07 -2.03
CA GLU A 26 12.12 5.01 -2.55
C GLU A 26 11.09 5.39 -1.47
N HIS A 27 9.99 6.00 -1.91
CA HIS A 27 8.91 6.51 -1.07
C HIS A 27 7.58 5.91 -1.53
N TYR A 28 7.22 4.74 -1.01
CA TYR A 28 5.88 4.17 -1.16
C TYR A 28 5.40 3.56 0.17
N PRO A 29 4.15 3.76 0.57
CA PRO A 29 3.09 4.54 -0.05
C PRO A 29 3.07 6.00 0.44
N ALA A 30 3.11 6.96 -0.48
CA ALA A 30 2.88 8.37 -0.16
C ALA A 30 1.38 8.71 -0.19
N ARG A 31 0.99 9.81 0.46
CA ARG A 31 -0.36 10.45 0.50
C ARG A 31 -0.88 10.97 -0.85
N SER A 32 -0.46 10.33 -1.93
CA SER A 32 -0.64 10.58 -3.36
C SER A 32 0.64 10.08 -4.03
N THR A 33 0.72 10.06 -5.35
CA THR A 33 1.94 9.70 -6.09
C THR A 33 3.10 10.72 -5.93
N GLY A 34 3.21 11.38 -4.78
CA GLY A 34 4.22 12.38 -4.42
C GLY A 34 5.20 11.84 -3.36
N ASN A 35 6.09 12.69 -2.87
CA ASN A 35 7.12 12.35 -1.88
C ASN A 35 6.68 12.67 -0.44
N GLU A 36 5.40 12.48 -0.10
CA GLU A 36 4.91 12.72 1.26
C GLU A 36 5.15 11.48 2.13
N ASP A 37 5.57 11.69 3.39
CA ASP A 37 6.01 10.65 4.30
C ASP A 37 4.97 9.52 4.49
N ILE A 38 5.44 8.29 4.70
CA ILE A 38 4.58 7.18 5.13
C ILE A 38 4.15 7.48 6.57
N VAL A 39 2.86 7.69 6.73
CA VAL A 39 2.25 8.03 8.02
C VAL A 39 1.38 6.86 8.45
N SER A 40 1.68 6.23 9.59
CA SER A 40 0.79 5.20 10.14
C SER A 40 -0.04 5.73 11.29
N LEU A 41 -1.14 5.04 11.55
CA LEU A 41 -1.89 5.22 12.77
C LEU A 41 -1.01 4.84 13.98
N ASP A 42 -0.90 5.75 14.94
CA ASP A 42 -0.41 5.48 16.29
C ASP A 42 -1.58 4.89 17.09
N ILE A 43 -1.70 3.57 17.00
CA ILE A 43 -2.91 2.88 17.44
C ILE A 43 -3.01 2.88 18.98
N VAL A 44 -1.88 2.90 19.69
CA VAL A 44 -1.83 3.08 21.15
C VAL A 44 -2.39 4.44 21.55
N LYS A 45 -1.90 5.54 20.95
CA LYS A 45 -2.47 6.87 21.21
C LYS A 45 -3.95 6.94 20.86
N MET A 46 -4.35 6.32 19.75
CA MET A 46 -5.75 6.31 19.36
C MET A 46 -6.62 5.57 20.40
N ILE A 47 -6.17 4.44 20.94
CA ILE A 47 -6.89 3.73 22.02
C ILE A 47 -6.95 4.61 23.27
N ASP A 48 -5.84 5.22 23.69
CA ASP A 48 -5.81 6.13 24.86
C ASP A 48 -6.74 7.33 24.69
N SER A 49 -6.77 7.92 23.50
CA SER A 49 -7.61 9.06 23.16
C SER A 49 -9.10 8.68 23.02
N ILE A 50 -9.42 7.44 22.62
CA ILE A 50 -10.78 6.90 22.67
C ILE A 50 -11.20 6.63 24.12
N MET A 51 -10.32 6.00 24.93
CA MET A 51 -10.60 5.67 26.33
C MET A 51 -10.77 6.91 27.20
N SER A 52 -10.04 7.99 26.92
CA SER A 52 -10.18 9.30 27.59
C SER A 52 -11.39 10.11 27.11
N GLY A 53 -12.01 9.72 25.99
CA GLY A 53 -13.13 10.43 25.37
C GLY A 53 -12.74 11.75 24.67
N GLU A 54 -11.44 12.05 24.57
CA GLU A 54 -10.92 13.32 24.03
C GLU A 54 -11.27 13.49 22.55
N ILE A 55 -11.01 12.46 21.72
CA ILE A 55 -11.37 12.46 20.28
C ILE A 55 -12.87 12.59 20.11
N HIS A 56 -13.66 11.84 20.89
CA HIS A 56 -15.12 11.85 20.76
C HIS A 56 -15.69 13.25 21.04
N ASN A 57 -15.20 13.91 22.09
CA ASN A 57 -15.61 15.26 22.45
C ASN A 57 -15.17 16.29 21.40
N GLU A 58 -13.97 16.13 20.82
CA GLU A 58 -13.47 17.02 19.78
C GLU A 58 -14.25 16.89 18.46
N ILE A 59 -14.55 15.66 18.04
CA ILE A 59 -15.41 15.38 16.87
C ILE A 59 -16.79 16.01 17.08
N LEU A 60 -17.41 15.80 18.25
CA LEU A 60 -18.72 16.36 18.55
C LEU A 60 -18.69 17.91 18.53
N ARG A 61 -17.65 18.52 19.10
CA ARG A 61 -17.48 19.97 19.16
C ARG A 61 -17.26 20.61 17.78
N ARG A 62 -16.51 19.97 16.89
CA ARG A 62 -16.25 20.48 15.54
C ARG A 62 -17.40 20.19 14.59
N SER A 63 -18.02 19.02 14.69
CA SER A 63 -19.23 18.67 13.91
C SER A 63 -20.40 19.61 14.24
N THR A 64 -20.60 19.97 15.52
CA THR A 64 -21.63 20.96 15.91
C THR A 64 -21.36 22.37 15.39
N LYS A 65 -20.15 22.67 14.90
CA LYS A 65 -19.78 23.92 14.22
C LYS A 65 -19.94 23.84 12.69
N GLY A 66 -20.39 22.70 12.16
CA GLY A 66 -20.65 22.50 10.74
C GLY A 66 -19.44 22.00 9.94
N GLU A 67 -18.39 21.52 10.60
CA GLU A 67 -17.28 20.85 9.92
C GLU A 67 -17.68 19.41 9.55
N GLU A 68 -17.29 18.97 8.35
CA GLU A 68 -17.53 17.60 7.88
C GLU A 68 -16.70 16.60 8.68
N ILE A 69 -17.30 15.47 9.02
CA ILE A 69 -16.66 14.45 9.88
C ILE A 69 -15.38 13.90 9.23
N SER A 70 -15.35 13.77 7.89
CA SER A 70 -14.16 13.36 7.15
C SER A 70 -12.97 14.28 7.42
N ASP A 71 -13.20 15.59 7.38
CA ASP A 71 -12.15 16.61 7.49
C ASP A 71 -11.65 16.70 8.94
N ILE A 72 -12.55 16.50 9.90
CA ILE A 72 -12.20 16.40 11.32
C ILE A 72 -11.35 15.15 11.57
N SER A 73 -11.77 13.98 11.07
CA SER A 73 -11.03 12.73 11.23
C SER A 73 -9.64 12.78 10.61
N GLU A 74 -9.52 13.34 9.39
CA GLU A 74 -8.23 13.51 8.71
C GLU A 74 -7.32 14.46 9.50
N ASN A 75 -7.85 15.58 10.00
CA ASN A 75 -7.06 16.52 10.79
C ASN A 75 -6.59 15.93 12.15
N ILE A 76 -7.46 15.18 12.83
CA ILE A 76 -7.09 14.50 14.09
C ILE A 76 -6.02 13.44 13.82
N PHE A 77 -6.17 12.66 12.73
CA PHE A 77 -5.15 11.70 12.32
C PHE A 77 -3.80 12.39 12.13
N ASP A 78 -3.73 13.40 11.27
CA ASP A 78 -2.50 14.11 10.94
C ASP A 78 -1.80 14.72 12.16
N THR A 79 -2.57 15.35 13.05
CA THR A 79 -2.01 16.18 14.12
C THR A 79 -1.77 15.44 15.43
N GLN A 80 -2.51 14.36 15.71
CA GLN A 80 -2.54 13.74 17.04
C GLN A 80 -2.26 12.25 17.03
N LEU A 81 -2.75 11.55 16.00
CA LEU A 81 -2.79 10.08 15.99
C LEU A 81 -1.90 9.47 14.92
N SER A 82 -1.12 10.30 14.26
CA SER A 82 -0.17 9.83 13.29
C SER A 82 1.22 9.71 13.89
N LYS A 83 1.92 8.66 13.49
CA LYS A 83 3.37 8.57 13.68
C LYS A 83 4.02 8.44 12.31
N SER A 84 5.09 9.20 12.10
CA SER A 84 5.98 8.91 11.00
C SER A 84 6.68 7.59 11.32
N LEU A 85 6.34 6.53 10.59
CA LEU A 85 7.08 5.26 10.72
C LEU A 85 8.51 5.41 10.18
N TYR A 86 8.71 6.35 9.25
CA TYR A 86 9.97 6.58 8.55
C TYR A 86 10.14 8.08 8.22
N PRO A 87 10.75 8.88 9.11
CA PRO A 87 10.88 10.34 8.95
C PRO A 87 11.77 10.81 7.79
N ASP A 88 12.53 9.88 7.18
CA ASP A 88 13.32 10.13 5.96
C ASP A 88 12.72 9.46 4.72
N GLY A 89 11.56 8.80 4.86
CA GLY A 89 10.99 7.90 3.87
C GLY A 89 11.86 6.67 3.63
N ARG A 90 11.36 5.49 4.00
CA ARG A 90 12.03 4.23 3.65
C ARG A 90 11.01 3.23 3.18
N THR A 91 11.07 2.93 1.89
CA THR A 91 10.99 1.54 1.45
C THR A 91 12.40 0.96 1.46
N SER A 92 12.49 -0.35 1.66
CA SER A 92 13.78 -1.05 1.69
C SER A 92 14.62 -0.66 0.46
N ARG A 93 15.91 -0.29 0.63
CA ARG A 93 16.85 0.02 -0.48
C ARG A 93 17.04 -1.23 -1.35
N THR A 94 16.07 -1.48 -2.22
CA THR A 94 15.89 -2.74 -2.94
C THR A 94 15.85 -2.55 -4.45
N LEU A 95 15.67 -1.34 -4.96
CA LEU A 95 15.87 -1.04 -6.38
C LEU A 95 17.07 -0.11 -6.58
N CYS A 96 17.79 -0.33 -7.67
CA CYS A 96 18.75 0.65 -8.16
C CYS A 96 18.02 1.83 -8.81
N LYS A 97 18.69 2.98 -8.87
CA LYS A 97 18.15 4.22 -9.47
C LYS A 97 17.63 4.03 -10.90
N GLU A 98 18.30 3.22 -11.71
CA GLU A 98 17.88 2.94 -13.09
C GLU A 98 16.56 2.16 -13.13
N CYS A 99 16.43 1.12 -12.32
CA CYS A 99 15.19 0.34 -12.21
C CYS A 99 14.05 1.20 -11.68
N ASN A 100 14.30 2.04 -10.67
CA ASN A 100 13.29 2.97 -10.17
C ASN A 100 12.85 3.97 -11.25
N THR A 101 13.81 4.55 -11.99
CA THR A 101 13.52 5.45 -13.13
C THR A 101 12.69 4.76 -14.20
N PHE A 102 12.95 3.48 -14.48
CA PHE A 102 12.16 2.68 -15.41
C PHE A 102 10.70 2.54 -14.93
N LEU A 103 10.50 2.29 -13.63
CA LEU A 103 9.17 2.13 -13.03
C LEU A 103 8.37 3.42 -12.97
N GLY A 104 9.01 4.59 -12.95
CA GLY A 104 8.31 5.88 -12.95
C GLY A 104 7.30 6.06 -14.11
N LYS A 105 7.51 5.39 -15.25
CA LYS A 105 6.53 5.37 -16.36
C LYS A 105 5.25 4.61 -16.01
N TYR A 106 5.36 3.55 -15.21
CA TYR A 106 4.21 2.81 -14.71
C TYR A 106 3.48 3.60 -13.63
N ASP A 107 4.21 4.36 -12.82
CA ASP A 107 3.61 5.23 -11.80
C ASP A 107 2.77 6.36 -12.42
N GLU A 108 3.15 6.90 -13.59
CA GLU A 108 2.31 7.82 -14.35
C GLU A 108 0.96 7.18 -14.78
N ALA A 109 0.97 5.89 -15.11
CA ALA A 109 -0.26 5.16 -15.43
C ALA A 109 -1.08 4.91 -14.18
N TYR A 110 -0.45 4.54 -13.06
CA TYR A 110 -1.09 4.41 -11.76
C TYR A 110 -1.75 5.71 -11.31
N LEU A 111 -1.08 6.85 -11.47
CA LEU A 111 -1.64 8.17 -11.14
C LEU A 111 -2.95 8.43 -11.89
N LYS A 112 -3.06 8.01 -13.16
CA LYS A 112 -4.33 8.13 -13.92
C LYS A 112 -5.45 7.29 -13.29
N PHE A 113 -5.13 6.10 -12.79
CA PHE A 113 -6.10 5.24 -12.08
C PHE A 113 -6.50 5.87 -10.73
N PHE A 114 -5.52 6.38 -9.99
CA PHE A 114 -5.71 7.03 -8.70
C PHE A 114 -6.57 8.30 -8.81
N ASN A 115 -6.30 9.16 -9.78
CA ASN A 115 -7.01 10.43 -9.99
C ASN A 115 -8.48 10.26 -10.38
N VAL A 116 -8.86 9.07 -10.85
CA VAL A 116 -10.25 8.76 -11.22
C VAL A 116 -10.91 7.82 -10.22
N ASP A 117 -10.33 7.64 -9.04
CA ASP A 117 -10.82 6.76 -7.96
C ASP A 117 -11.09 5.33 -8.44
N GLY A 118 -10.32 4.85 -9.43
CA GLY A 118 -10.53 3.55 -10.04
C GLY A 118 -11.90 3.39 -10.70
N ASN A 119 -12.60 4.49 -11.02
CA ASN A 119 -13.98 4.52 -11.49
C ASN A 119 -14.17 3.59 -12.71
N PRO A 120 -15.01 2.54 -12.60
CA PRO A 120 -15.15 1.58 -13.68
C PRO A 120 -15.64 2.16 -15.01
N LYS A 121 -16.42 3.24 -15.01
CA LYS A 121 -16.87 3.89 -16.26
C LYS A 121 -15.72 4.55 -17.00
N ILE A 122 -14.79 5.17 -16.27
CA ILE A 122 -13.64 5.88 -16.84
C ILE A 122 -12.54 4.87 -17.21
N VAL A 123 -12.20 3.96 -16.29
CA VAL A 123 -11.14 2.96 -16.47
C VAL A 123 -11.44 2.04 -17.66
N LYS A 124 -12.71 1.74 -17.97
CA LYS A 124 -13.09 1.00 -19.17
C LYS A 124 -12.60 1.66 -20.47
N GLY A 125 -12.54 2.98 -20.51
CA GLY A 125 -12.06 3.77 -21.65
C GLY A 125 -10.55 3.88 -21.77
N PHE A 126 -9.79 3.44 -20.76
CA PHE A 126 -8.33 3.44 -20.84
C PHE A 126 -7.84 2.47 -21.92
N GLN A 127 -6.75 2.84 -22.57
CA GLN A 127 -6.08 1.96 -23.52
C GLN A 127 -5.57 0.71 -22.80
N GLN A 128 -5.53 -0.43 -23.52
CA GLN A 128 -5.06 -1.70 -22.96
C GLN A 128 -3.66 -1.60 -22.37
N ILE A 129 -2.76 -0.85 -23.01
CA ILE A 129 -1.40 -0.64 -22.52
C ILE A 129 -1.40 0.11 -21.19
N THR A 130 -2.19 1.18 -21.04
CA THR A 130 -2.30 1.94 -19.78
C THR A 130 -2.80 1.06 -18.64
N LYS A 131 -3.77 0.19 -18.90
CA LYS A 131 -4.26 -0.77 -17.90
C LYS A 131 -3.18 -1.76 -17.47
N LEU A 132 -2.39 -2.27 -18.41
CA LEU A 132 -1.26 -3.15 -18.10
C LEU A 132 -0.17 -2.43 -17.31
N GLU A 133 0.11 -1.17 -17.64
CA GLU A 133 1.06 -0.32 -16.90
C GLU A 133 0.58 -0.07 -15.47
N ILE A 134 -0.73 0.16 -15.24
CA ILE A 134 -1.31 0.26 -13.89
C ILE A 134 -1.06 -1.03 -13.10
N ILE A 135 -1.34 -2.20 -13.69
CA ILE A 135 -1.11 -3.49 -13.03
C ILE A 135 0.37 -3.65 -12.66
N LYS A 136 1.28 -3.38 -13.60
CA LYS A 136 2.73 -3.49 -13.39
C LYS A 136 3.24 -2.51 -12.34
N ALA A 137 2.70 -1.28 -12.31
CA ALA A 137 3.03 -0.30 -11.28
C ALA A 137 2.78 -0.86 -9.88
N ILE A 138 1.58 -1.41 -9.66
CA ILE A 138 1.18 -1.90 -8.35
C ILE A 138 2.02 -3.12 -7.95
N TYR A 139 2.23 -4.09 -8.85
CA TYR A 139 3.16 -5.21 -8.59
C TYR A 139 4.57 -4.73 -8.23
N ALA A 140 5.08 -3.71 -8.92
CA ALA A 140 6.42 -3.20 -8.69
C ALA A 140 6.59 -2.55 -7.31
N LYS A 141 5.55 -1.91 -6.77
CA LYS A 141 5.59 -1.35 -5.42
C LYS A 141 5.83 -2.41 -4.34
N PHE A 142 5.40 -3.65 -4.56
CA PHE A 142 5.64 -4.76 -3.63
C PHE A 142 7.10 -5.20 -3.56
N LEU A 143 7.94 -4.80 -4.52
CA LEU A 143 9.39 -5.09 -4.46
C LEU A 143 10.03 -4.36 -3.27
N SER A 144 9.49 -3.20 -2.92
CA SER A 144 10.15 -2.26 -2.02
C SER A 144 9.65 -2.34 -0.58
N LEU A 145 8.60 -3.11 -0.34
CA LEU A 145 8.06 -3.30 1.00
C LEU A 145 9.11 -3.90 1.94
N PRO A 146 9.33 -3.30 3.13
CA PRO A 146 10.23 -3.86 4.14
C PRO A 146 9.91 -5.33 4.46
N GLU A 147 8.62 -5.67 4.54
CA GLU A 147 8.15 -7.00 4.92
C GLU A 147 8.43 -8.06 3.85
N SER A 148 8.65 -7.64 2.60
CA SER A 148 8.93 -8.53 1.46
C SER A 148 10.41 -8.60 1.11
N VAL A 149 11.32 -8.01 1.91
CA VAL A 149 12.76 -7.88 1.57
C VAL A 149 13.40 -9.21 1.13
N ASP A 150 13.06 -10.32 1.78
CA ASP A 150 13.60 -11.65 1.51
C ASP A 150 12.78 -12.46 0.48
N GLU A 151 11.69 -11.87 -0.04
CA GLU A 151 10.76 -12.56 -0.94
C GLU A 151 11.30 -12.67 -2.37
N LYS A 152 11.04 -13.82 -3.00
CA LYS A 152 11.39 -14.06 -4.41
C LYS A 152 10.13 -14.05 -5.26
N PHE A 153 9.92 -12.94 -5.93
CA PHE A 153 8.76 -12.73 -6.79
C PHE A 153 8.95 -13.35 -8.18
N ASP A 154 7.93 -14.08 -8.67
CA ASP A 154 7.94 -14.67 -10.03
C ASP A 154 7.37 -13.72 -11.10
N PHE A 155 6.84 -12.56 -10.72
CA PHE A 155 6.31 -11.53 -11.61
C PHE A 155 7.37 -10.54 -12.13
N LEU A 156 8.65 -10.71 -11.78
CA LEU A 156 9.72 -9.78 -12.18
C LEU A 156 9.82 -9.65 -13.71
N GLU A 157 9.71 -10.76 -14.44
CA GLU A 157 9.76 -10.72 -15.91
C GLU A 157 8.55 -10.01 -16.51
N PHE A 158 7.37 -10.17 -15.90
CA PHE A 158 6.17 -9.46 -16.30
C PHE A 158 6.32 -7.94 -16.15
N ILE A 159 6.97 -7.48 -15.07
CA ILE A 159 7.28 -6.05 -14.87
C ILE A 159 8.32 -5.58 -15.89
N LYS A 160 9.45 -6.28 -16.04
CA LYS A 160 10.56 -5.86 -16.92
C LYS A 160 10.16 -5.79 -18.39
N ASN A 161 9.41 -6.79 -18.87
CA ASN A 161 9.02 -6.86 -20.26
C ASN A 161 7.76 -6.02 -20.52
N LYS A 162 7.94 -4.81 -21.05
CA LYS A 162 6.85 -3.87 -21.36
C LYS A 162 5.77 -4.47 -22.25
N ASN A 163 6.15 -5.36 -23.17
CA ASN A 163 5.26 -5.96 -24.16
C ASN A 163 4.50 -7.18 -23.62
N MET A 164 4.87 -7.68 -22.44
CA MET A 164 4.18 -8.81 -21.81
C MET A 164 2.80 -8.37 -21.32
N THR A 165 1.76 -9.04 -21.81
CA THR A 165 0.36 -8.71 -21.55
C THR A 165 -0.34 -9.69 -20.61
N THR A 166 0.30 -10.82 -20.30
CA THR A 166 -0.21 -11.87 -19.43
C THR A 166 0.81 -12.21 -18.37
N TYR A 167 0.34 -12.64 -17.20
CA TYR A 167 1.17 -13.13 -16.12
C TYR A 167 0.42 -14.29 -15.45
N ASN A 168 1.11 -15.42 -15.30
CA ASN A 168 0.55 -16.70 -14.87
C ASN A 168 1.27 -17.25 -13.63
N GLY A 169 1.90 -16.38 -12.84
CA GLY A 169 2.61 -16.78 -11.62
C GLY A 169 1.68 -17.03 -10.44
N ILE A 170 2.30 -17.35 -9.31
CA ILE A 170 1.61 -17.70 -8.07
C ILE A 170 1.07 -16.48 -7.35
N TRP A 171 1.76 -15.34 -7.45
CA TRP A 171 1.34 -14.12 -6.78
C TRP A 171 0.07 -13.57 -7.42
N LYS A 172 -0.94 -13.30 -6.61
CA LYS A 172 -2.22 -12.72 -6.96
C LYS A 172 -2.33 -11.36 -6.30
N LEU A 173 -2.74 -10.37 -7.06
CA LEU A 173 -2.91 -9.00 -6.58
C LEU A 173 -4.39 -8.64 -6.59
N TYR A 174 -4.89 -8.32 -5.40
CA TYR A 174 -6.25 -7.88 -5.15
C TYR A 174 -6.24 -6.50 -4.50
N PHE A 175 -7.36 -5.79 -4.63
CA PHE A 175 -7.52 -4.48 -4.01
C PHE A 175 -8.97 -4.19 -3.67
N VAL A 176 -9.14 -3.26 -2.74
CA VAL A 176 -10.42 -2.63 -2.42
C VAL A 176 -10.25 -1.12 -2.47
N LYS A 177 -11.31 -0.40 -2.80
CA LYS A 177 -11.38 1.05 -2.62
C LYS A 177 -11.81 1.35 -1.20
N ARG A 178 -11.09 2.24 -0.53
CA ARG A 178 -11.44 2.66 0.82
C ARG A 178 -12.80 3.34 0.85
N ASP A 179 -13.53 3.05 1.91
CA ASP A 179 -14.73 3.74 2.36
C ASP A 179 -14.55 4.14 3.83
N PHE A 180 -15.55 4.78 4.43
CA PHE A 180 -15.47 5.21 5.83
C PHE A 180 -15.29 4.05 6.82
N SER A 181 -15.70 2.84 6.46
CA SER A 181 -15.63 1.65 7.31
C SER A 181 -14.32 0.86 7.16
N SER A 182 -13.51 1.21 6.16
CA SER A 182 -12.25 0.52 5.83
C SER A 182 -11.23 0.65 6.94
N ASP A 183 -11.23 1.81 7.59
CA ASP A 183 -10.29 2.17 8.64
C ASP A 183 -11.03 2.53 9.91
N LEU A 184 -10.30 2.47 11.02
CA LEU A 184 -10.84 2.78 12.33
C LEU A 184 -11.26 4.26 12.39
N LEU A 185 -12.58 4.50 12.51
CA LEU A 185 -13.18 5.84 12.49
C LEU A 185 -12.87 6.66 11.22
N GLY A 186 -12.59 5.99 10.09
CA GLY A 186 -12.21 6.64 8.84
C GLY A 186 -10.79 7.22 8.83
N MET A 187 -9.96 6.91 9.84
CA MET A 187 -8.57 7.36 9.94
C MET A 187 -7.68 6.45 9.10
N LYS A 188 -7.39 6.88 7.87
CA LYS A 188 -6.69 6.07 6.87
C LYS A 188 -5.31 5.61 7.35
N ASP A 189 -5.16 4.33 7.69
CA ASP A 189 -3.85 3.74 7.93
C ASP A 189 -3.20 3.42 6.57
N ILE A 190 -2.37 4.32 6.05
CA ILE A 190 -1.61 4.13 4.80
C ILE A 190 -0.35 3.27 5.02
N GLY A 191 -0.32 2.46 6.08
CA GLY A 191 0.80 1.58 6.35
C GLY A 191 0.97 0.43 5.35
N THR A 192 2.06 -0.30 5.53
CA THR A 192 2.32 -1.60 4.92
C THR A 192 2.19 -2.69 5.96
N GLY A 193 2.14 -3.96 5.55
CA GLY A 193 2.15 -5.04 6.51
C GLY A 193 2.23 -6.42 5.90
N LYS A 194 2.29 -7.42 6.77
CA LYS A 194 2.38 -8.83 6.42
C LYS A 194 1.56 -9.65 7.39
N VAL A 195 0.84 -10.62 6.86
CA VAL A 195 0.22 -11.70 7.64
C VAL A 195 0.54 -13.03 6.99
N VAL A 196 0.80 -14.04 7.81
CA VAL A 196 1.15 -15.40 7.38
C VAL A 196 -0.02 -16.33 7.74
N PHE A 197 -0.40 -17.16 6.77
CA PHE A 197 -1.39 -18.21 6.89
C PHE A 197 -0.73 -19.57 6.61
N ASP A 198 -1.46 -20.66 6.90
CA ASP A 198 -0.97 -22.01 6.61
C ASP A 198 -0.78 -22.24 5.10
N GLU A 199 -1.61 -21.61 4.27
CA GLU A 199 -1.56 -21.72 2.80
C GLU A 199 -0.52 -20.80 2.16
N GLY A 200 -0.07 -19.75 2.85
CA GLY A 200 0.82 -18.77 2.27
C GLY A 200 0.91 -17.43 3.01
N VAL A 201 1.24 -16.37 2.28
CA VAL A 201 1.50 -15.05 2.85
C VAL A 201 0.69 -13.99 2.13
N VAL A 202 0.27 -12.97 2.87
CA VAL A 202 -0.32 -11.75 2.34
C VAL A 202 0.57 -10.57 2.72
N TYR A 203 1.02 -9.83 1.72
CA TYR A 203 1.62 -8.51 1.87
C TYR A 203 0.57 -7.45 1.59
N GLU A 204 0.51 -6.44 2.45
CA GLU A 204 -0.37 -5.29 2.28
C GLU A 204 0.42 -4.01 2.05
N MET A 205 -0.10 -3.20 1.16
CA MET A 205 0.30 -1.82 0.98
C MET A 205 -0.95 -1.02 0.69
N SER A 206 -1.10 0.11 1.39
CA SER A 206 -2.27 0.95 1.24
C SER A 206 -1.89 2.38 0.90
N ASP A 207 -2.71 3.05 0.10
CA ASP A 207 -2.64 4.51 -0.10
C ASP A 207 -3.94 5.17 0.35
N ASP A 208 -4.16 6.45 0.04
CA ASP A 208 -5.34 7.19 0.52
C ASP A 208 -6.68 6.70 -0.04
N LYS A 209 -6.65 5.92 -1.12
CA LYS A 209 -7.85 5.52 -1.86
C LYS A 209 -8.01 4.00 -1.94
N PHE A 210 -6.92 3.25 -1.87
CA PHE A 210 -6.94 1.81 -2.08
C PHE A 210 -6.09 1.07 -1.06
N ILE A 211 -6.55 -0.12 -0.72
CA ILE A 211 -5.78 -1.12 0.02
C ILE A 211 -5.45 -2.23 -0.97
N PHE A 212 -4.17 -2.53 -1.15
CA PHE A 212 -3.68 -3.59 -2.04
C PHE A 212 -3.14 -4.75 -1.23
N ASN A 213 -3.59 -5.96 -1.58
CA ASN A 213 -3.08 -7.20 -0.99
C ASN A 213 -2.46 -8.08 -2.09
N LEU A 214 -1.18 -8.37 -1.93
CA LEU A 214 -0.43 -9.31 -2.75
C LEU A 214 -0.27 -10.62 -1.98
N MET A 215 -0.72 -11.73 -2.57
CA MET A 215 -0.73 -13.03 -1.90
C MET A 215 -0.35 -14.16 -2.84
N ASN A 216 0.24 -15.25 -2.33
CA ASN A 216 0.67 -16.39 -3.16
C ASN A 216 -0.32 -17.57 -3.17
N PHE A 217 -1.56 -17.32 -2.77
CA PHE A 217 -2.67 -18.26 -2.76
C PHE A 217 -3.96 -17.57 -3.26
N GLU A 218 -5.03 -18.33 -3.50
CA GLU A 218 -6.31 -17.76 -3.91
C GLU A 218 -7.00 -17.08 -2.72
N ILE A 219 -7.64 -15.93 -2.96
CA ILE A 219 -8.32 -15.18 -1.90
C ILE A 219 -9.32 -16.05 -1.13
N HIS A 220 -9.28 -15.98 0.20
CA HIS A 220 -10.25 -16.64 1.06
C HIS A 220 -11.68 -16.22 0.70
N SER A 221 -12.60 -17.17 0.62
CA SER A 221 -13.99 -16.93 0.20
C SER A 221 -14.79 -16.00 1.13
N CYS A 222 -14.31 -15.79 2.35
CA CYS A 222 -14.89 -14.85 3.31
C CYS A 222 -14.50 -13.38 3.05
N PHE A 223 -13.56 -13.12 2.14
CA PHE A 223 -13.11 -11.78 1.76
C PHE A 223 -13.52 -11.45 0.34
N ASN A 224 -14.04 -10.23 0.17
CA ASN A 224 -14.48 -9.70 -1.11
C ASN A 224 -13.47 -8.63 -1.56
N MET A 225 -12.72 -8.92 -2.62
CA MET A 225 -11.78 -7.96 -3.21
C MET A 225 -11.80 -8.04 -4.74
N THR A 226 -11.42 -6.94 -5.40
CA THR A 226 -11.30 -6.91 -6.86
C THR A 226 -9.91 -7.40 -7.28
N SER A 227 -9.84 -8.33 -8.23
CA SER A 227 -8.54 -8.68 -8.82
C SER A 227 -8.04 -7.51 -9.66
N ILE A 228 -6.76 -7.16 -9.55
CA ILE A 228 -6.23 -6.04 -10.35
C ILE A 228 -6.34 -6.29 -11.86
N PHE A 229 -6.31 -7.55 -12.29
CA PHE A 229 -6.48 -7.91 -13.70
C PHE A 229 -7.91 -7.68 -14.21
N ASP A 230 -8.90 -7.49 -13.32
CA ASP A 230 -10.27 -7.21 -13.72
C ASP A 230 -10.41 -5.86 -14.42
N ILE A 231 -9.48 -4.91 -14.23
CA ILE A 231 -9.50 -3.63 -14.95
C ILE A 231 -9.38 -3.80 -16.47
N LEU A 232 -8.81 -4.93 -16.92
CA LEU A 232 -8.73 -5.32 -18.34
C LEU A 232 -10.09 -5.73 -18.91
N LYS A 233 -11.02 -6.17 -18.06
CA LYS A 233 -12.33 -6.68 -18.46
C LYS A 233 -13.30 -5.53 -18.75
N LYS A 234 -14.22 -5.75 -19.71
CA LYS A 234 -15.27 -4.77 -20.04
C LYS A 234 -16.29 -4.60 -18.91
N ASN A 235 -16.51 -5.63 -18.12
CA ASN A 235 -17.42 -5.63 -16.97
C ASN A 235 -16.69 -5.40 -15.64
N TYR A 236 -15.50 -4.78 -15.66
CA TYR A 236 -14.82 -4.32 -14.46
C TYR A 236 -15.79 -3.62 -13.49
N THR A 237 -15.72 -4.05 -12.24
CA THR A 237 -16.40 -3.48 -11.07
C THR A 237 -15.38 -3.38 -9.95
N ILE A 238 -15.55 -2.37 -9.09
CA ILE A 238 -14.69 -2.16 -7.93
C ILE A 238 -15.46 -2.51 -6.67
N ILE A 239 -14.79 -3.15 -5.72
CA ILE A 239 -15.32 -3.40 -4.38
C ILE A 239 -14.89 -2.25 -3.48
N GLU A 240 -15.86 -1.69 -2.76
CA GLU A 240 -15.64 -0.60 -1.80
C GLU A 240 -15.75 -1.18 -0.38
N GLY A 241 -14.81 -0.79 0.49
CA GLY A 241 -14.73 -1.29 1.86
C GLY A 241 -14.09 -2.67 2.01
N VAL A 242 -13.74 -3.00 3.25
CA VAL A 242 -13.16 -4.30 3.66
C VAL A 242 -14.22 -5.30 4.14
N GLY A 243 -15.49 -4.89 4.19
CA GLY A 243 -16.61 -5.69 4.67
C GLY A 243 -16.65 -5.85 6.20
N GLU A 244 -17.67 -6.55 6.71
CA GLU A 244 -17.93 -6.68 8.16
C GLU A 244 -16.79 -7.36 8.93
N ASN A 245 -16.02 -8.21 8.27
CA ASN A 245 -14.91 -8.95 8.87
C ASN A 245 -13.59 -8.18 8.87
N GLY A 246 -13.54 -6.96 8.33
CA GLY A 246 -12.32 -6.14 8.29
C GLY A 246 -11.27 -6.57 7.26
N GLY A 247 -11.45 -7.72 6.59
CA GLY A 247 -10.51 -8.24 5.60
C GLY A 247 -9.15 -8.62 6.17
N TYR A 248 -8.15 -8.72 5.29
CA TYR A 248 -6.75 -8.85 5.70
C TYR A 248 -6.24 -7.58 6.42
N HIS A 249 -6.77 -6.42 6.03
CA HIS A 249 -6.39 -5.13 6.59
C HIS A 249 -6.57 -5.07 8.11
N ALA A 250 -7.75 -5.44 8.62
CA ALA A 250 -7.99 -5.48 10.05
C ALA A 250 -7.08 -6.47 10.78
N GLN A 251 -6.76 -7.62 10.16
CA GLN A 251 -5.86 -8.60 10.78
C GLN A 251 -4.43 -8.07 10.89
N ILE A 252 -3.96 -7.38 9.85
CA ILE A 252 -2.64 -6.74 9.84
C ILE A 252 -2.60 -5.60 10.88
N LEU A 253 -3.64 -4.77 10.94
CA LEU A 253 -3.77 -3.72 11.96
C LEU A 253 -3.72 -4.30 13.38
N MET A 254 -4.47 -5.38 13.64
CA MET A 254 -4.46 -6.06 14.93
C MET A 254 -3.10 -6.70 15.24
N SER A 255 -2.41 -7.26 14.24
CA SER A 255 -1.07 -7.81 14.44
C SER A 255 -0.07 -6.73 14.87
N LYS A 256 -0.12 -5.54 14.26
CA LYS A 256 0.73 -4.39 14.65
C LYS A 256 0.43 -3.94 16.07
N LEU A 257 -0.84 -3.87 16.43
CA LEU A 257 -1.28 -3.58 17.80
C LEU A 257 -0.68 -4.55 18.82
N PHE A 258 -0.80 -5.86 18.58
CA PHE A 258 -0.27 -6.86 19.51
C PHE A 258 1.25 -6.85 19.61
N SER A 259 1.98 -6.55 18.52
CA SER A 259 3.43 -6.38 18.61
C SER A 259 3.81 -5.21 19.51
N GLU A 260 3.10 -4.08 19.42
CA GLU A 260 3.39 -2.90 20.26
C GLU A 260 3.14 -3.17 21.75
N PHE A 261 2.09 -3.92 22.09
CA PHE A 261 1.81 -4.33 23.47
C PHE A 261 2.71 -5.44 24.03
N SER A 262 3.46 -6.14 23.18
CA SER A 262 4.36 -7.22 23.62
C SER A 262 5.82 -6.77 23.74
N GLU A 263 6.14 -5.55 23.30
CA GLU A 263 7.43 -4.89 23.46
C GLU A 263 7.52 -4.02 24.74
N GLU A 264 6.46 -3.99 25.56
CA GLU A 264 6.44 -3.48 26.95
C GLU A 264 6.64 -4.59 27.99
#